data_AF-A0A564UHR1-F1
#
_entry.id   AF-A0A564UHR1-F1
#
_cell.length_a   1.000
_cell.length_b   1.000
_cell.length_c   1.000
_cell.angle_alpha   90.00
_cell.angle_beta   90.00
_cell.angle_gamma   90.00
#
_symmetry.space_group_name_H-M   'P 1'
#
loop_
_entity.id
_entity.type
_entity.pdbx_description
1 polymer ?
#
loop_
_entity_poly.entity_id
_entity_poly.type
_entity_poly.pdbx_seq_one_letter_code
_entity_poly.pdbx_strand_id
1 'polypeptide(L)'
;MLNQFSRTQLLLGSDNMDRLADAKVAVFGIGGVGGYVVEALARSGVGSFVLVDDDKVCLTNINRQIIATRKTVGKYKVDVMKDRILEINPDADVEIRKCFYLPENAHEFPFEEYSYVVDAVDTVTAKIEIIMRARAADVPVISCMGAGNKLDASAFQVADIYKTKMCPLAKVMRRELKARGIKKLKVVYSEEKPVRPLEDMSISCRQHCVCPPGTARKCTQRRDIPGSIAFVPSVAGLILAGEVVKDLTINQYGRGTE
;
A
#
# COMPACT_ATOMS: atom_id res chain seq x y z
N MET A 1 -18.17 -24.55 -11.52
CA MET A 1 -17.41 -24.38 -12.78
C MET A 1 -16.04 -23.83 -12.41
N LEU A 2 -14.96 -24.22 -13.10
CA LEU A 2 -13.62 -23.66 -12.82
C LEU A 2 -13.56 -22.18 -13.22
N ASN A 3 -12.88 -21.37 -12.41
CA ASN A 3 -12.65 -19.93 -12.61
C ASN A 3 -11.21 -19.55 -12.17
N GLN A 4 -10.84 -18.28 -12.35
CA GLN A 4 -9.51 -17.73 -12.02
C GLN A 4 -9.12 -17.88 -10.54
N PHE A 5 -10.10 -18.02 -9.64
CA PHE A 5 -9.87 -18.14 -8.19
C PHE A 5 -10.06 -19.55 -7.63
N SER A 6 -10.32 -20.55 -8.46
CA SER A 6 -10.61 -21.92 -8.01
C SER A 6 -9.49 -22.51 -7.15
N ARG A 7 -8.22 -22.13 -7.38
CA ARG A 7 -7.08 -22.57 -6.54
C ARG A 7 -7.03 -21.86 -5.19
N THR A 8 -7.47 -20.60 -5.12
CA THR A 8 -7.60 -19.86 -3.87
C THR A 8 -8.75 -20.44 -3.04
N GLN A 9 -9.87 -20.80 -3.69
CA GLN A 9 -11.01 -21.43 -3.05
C GLN A 9 -10.66 -22.77 -2.37
N LEU A 10 -9.70 -23.55 -2.89
CA LEU A 10 -9.22 -24.77 -2.21
C LEU A 10 -8.62 -24.49 -0.82
N LEU A 11 -8.09 -23.29 -0.60
CA LEU A 11 -7.51 -22.89 0.69
C LEU A 11 -8.52 -22.18 1.58
N LEU A 12 -9.39 -21.34 1.00
CA LEU A 12 -10.27 -20.45 1.76
C LEU A 12 -11.71 -20.98 1.91
N GLY A 13 -12.15 -21.90 1.06
CA GLY A 13 -13.55 -22.31 0.95
C GLY A 13 -14.40 -21.30 0.15
N SER A 14 -15.60 -21.73 -0.29
CA SER A 14 -16.53 -20.90 -1.08
C SER A 14 -16.96 -19.64 -0.34
N ASP A 15 -17.34 -19.78 0.92
CA ASP A 15 -17.94 -18.69 1.70
C ASP A 15 -16.97 -17.51 1.86
N ASN A 16 -15.67 -17.81 1.99
CA ASN A 16 -14.63 -16.78 2.05
C ASN A 16 -14.34 -16.17 0.68
N MET A 17 -14.52 -16.91 -0.41
CA MET A 17 -14.45 -16.33 -1.75
C MET A 17 -15.59 -15.33 -1.97
N ASP A 18 -16.80 -15.65 -1.52
CA ASP A 18 -17.95 -14.75 -1.60
C ASP A 18 -17.70 -13.48 -0.76
N ARG A 19 -17.19 -13.63 0.47
CA ARG A 19 -16.80 -12.48 1.32
C ARG A 19 -15.75 -11.59 0.68
N LEU A 20 -14.76 -12.16 -0.03
CA LEU A 20 -13.75 -11.38 -0.75
C LEU A 20 -14.37 -10.68 -1.96
N ALA A 21 -15.23 -11.37 -2.71
CA ALA A 21 -15.93 -10.78 -3.85
C ALA A 21 -16.81 -9.58 -3.44
N ASP A 22 -17.44 -9.64 -2.27
CA ASP A 22 -18.25 -8.54 -1.73
C ASP A 22 -17.43 -7.42 -1.07
N ALA A 23 -16.12 -7.61 -0.86
CA ALA A 23 -15.29 -6.65 -0.14
C ALA A 23 -14.86 -5.45 -1.00
N LYS A 24 -14.98 -4.25 -0.43
CA LYS A 24 -14.45 -2.98 -0.99
C LYS A 24 -13.21 -2.54 -0.21
N VAL A 25 -12.05 -2.58 -0.86
CA VAL A 25 -10.76 -2.21 -0.22
C VAL A 25 -10.23 -0.89 -0.77
N ALA A 26 -10.00 0.07 0.12
CA ALA A 26 -9.36 1.33 -0.23
C ALA A 26 -7.85 1.26 -0.01
N VAL A 27 -7.07 1.56 -1.05
CA VAL A 27 -5.60 1.56 -1.01
C VAL A 27 -5.05 2.95 -1.30
N PHE A 28 -4.44 3.54 -0.28
CA PHE A 28 -3.80 4.85 -0.37
C PHE A 28 -2.31 4.68 -0.70
N GLY A 29 -1.91 5.12 -1.90
CA GLY A 29 -0.56 5.04 -2.45
C GLY A 29 -0.32 3.80 -3.30
N ILE A 30 -0.19 3.96 -4.61
CA ILE A 30 0.03 2.90 -5.61
C ILE A 30 1.52 2.84 -6.00
N GLY A 31 2.37 2.84 -4.97
CA GLY A 31 3.83 2.82 -5.11
C GLY A 31 4.44 1.41 -5.11
N GLY A 32 5.70 1.31 -4.66
CA GLY A 32 6.42 0.02 -4.58
C GLY A 32 5.85 -0.97 -3.57
N VAL A 33 5.03 -0.49 -2.63
CA VAL A 33 4.29 -1.34 -1.68
C VAL A 33 2.85 -1.54 -2.16
N GLY A 34 2.08 -0.45 -2.26
CA GLY A 34 0.64 -0.54 -2.55
C GLY A 34 0.29 -1.14 -3.91
N GLY A 35 1.14 -0.99 -4.93
CA GLY A 35 0.92 -1.70 -6.20
C GLY A 35 0.92 -3.23 -6.04
N TYR A 36 1.80 -3.77 -5.20
CA TYR A 36 1.83 -5.21 -4.90
C TYR A 36 0.71 -5.63 -3.95
N VAL A 37 0.23 -4.74 -3.08
CA VAL A 37 -0.97 -4.99 -2.29
C VAL A 37 -2.16 -5.22 -3.22
N VAL A 38 -2.42 -4.26 -4.10
CA VAL A 38 -3.56 -4.30 -5.03
C VAL A 38 -3.46 -5.52 -5.95
N GLU A 39 -2.27 -5.82 -6.47
CA GLU A 39 -2.03 -7.02 -7.28
C GLU A 39 -2.45 -8.30 -6.54
N ALA A 40 -1.98 -8.46 -5.29
CA ALA A 40 -2.26 -9.66 -4.51
C ALA A 40 -3.74 -9.76 -4.13
N LEU A 41 -4.39 -8.64 -3.78
CA LEU A 41 -5.83 -8.61 -3.48
C LEU A 41 -6.69 -8.95 -4.71
N ALA A 42 -6.37 -8.38 -5.88
CA ALA A 42 -7.08 -8.69 -7.13
C ALA A 42 -6.95 -10.18 -7.48
N ARG A 43 -5.77 -10.76 -7.29
CA ARG A 43 -5.52 -12.20 -7.48
C ARG A 43 -6.15 -13.09 -6.40
N SER A 44 -6.54 -12.51 -5.26
CA SER A 44 -7.20 -13.23 -4.17
C SER A 44 -8.72 -13.23 -4.29
N GLY A 45 -9.28 -12.48 -5.25
CA GLY A 45 -10.74 -12.41 -5.46
C GLY A 45 -11.42 -11.24 -4.76
N VAL A 46 -10.69 -10.21 -4.32
CA VAL A 46 -11.32 -8.97 -3.85
C VAL A 46 -12.08 -8.33 -5.01
N GLY A 47 -13.37 -8.02 -4.81
CA GLY A 47 -14.25 -7.57 -5.89
C GLY A 47 -14.30 -6.06 -6.10
N SER A 48 -14.01 -5.24 -5.09
CA SER A 48 -14.07 -3.78 -5.25
C SER A 48 -12.85 -3.06 -4.69
N PHE A 49 -12.38 -2.04 -5.43
CA PHE A 49 -11.20 -1.26 -5.09
C PHE A 49 -11.45 0.23 -5.17
N VAL A 50 -10.86 0.98 -4.22
CA VAL A 50 -10.64 2.42 -4.35
C VAL A 50 -9.14 2.68 -4.35
N LEU A 51 -8.60 3.16 -5.47
CA LEU A 51 -7.17 3.41 -5.65
C LEU A 51 -6.86 4.90 -5.56
N VAL A 52 -6.02 5.31 -4.61
CA VAL A 52 -5.74 6.74 -4.36
C VAL A 52 -4.26 7.04 -4.56
N ASP A 53 -3.91 7.71 -5.66
CA ASP A 53 -2.56 8.19 -5.98
C ASP A 53 -2.64 9.24 -7.12
N ASP A 54 -1.93 10.36 -6.97
CA ASP A 54 -1.85 11.44 -7.96
C ASP A 54 -0.66 11.30 -8.93
N ASP A 55 0.30 10.43 -8.64
CA ASP A 55 1.52 10.36 -9.42
C ASP A 55 1.29 9.66 -10.77
N LYS A 56 2.17 10.03 -11.71
CA LYS A 56 2.42 9.29 -12.93
C LYS A 56 3.58 8.31 -12.74
N VAL A 57 3.56 7.23 -13.50
CA VAL A 57 4.68 6.28 -13.58
C VAL A 57 5.93 7.02 -14.07
N CYS A 58 6.99 7.02 -13.27
CA CYS A 58 8.30 7.56 -13.63
C CYS A 58 9.25 6.45 -14.09
N LEU A 59 10.23 6.79 -14.93
CA LEU A 59 11.31 5.88 -15.32
C LEU A 59 12.01 5.26 -14.10
N THR A 60 12.23 6.04 -13.04
CA THR A 60 12.90 5.59 -11.80
C THR A 60 12.00 4.74 -10.90
N ASN A 61 10.78 4.43 -11.33
CA ASN A 61 9.89 3.49 -10.64
C ASN A 61 10.06 2.04 -11.12
N ILE A 62 10.66 1.84 -12.31
CA ILE A 62 10.85 0.51 -12.92
C ILE A 62 11.60 -0.45 -11.99
N ASN A 63 12.48 0.06 -11.12
CA ASN A 63 13.25 -0.79 -10.22
C ASN A 63 12.40 -1.50 -9.14
N ARG A 64 11.15 -1.07 -8.89
CA ARG A 64 10.40 -1.53 -7.69
C ARG A 64 8.88 -1.45 -7.74
N GLN A 65 8.27 -0.91 -8.79
CA GLN A 65 6.81 -0.77 -8.86
C GLN A 65 6.26 -1.69 -9.94
N ILE A 66 5.31 -2.57 -9.59
CA ILE A 66 4.78 -3.61 -10.48
C ILE A 66 4.15 -3.04 -11.77
N ILE A 67 3.59 -1.83 -11.69
CA ILE A 67 2.97 -1.12 -12.81
C ILE A 67 3.97 -0.36 -13.68
N ALA A 68 5.24 -0.25 -13.27
CA ALA A 68 6.24 0.55 -13.97
C ALA A 68 6.99 -0.27 -15.02
N THR A 69 6.69 0.01 -16.28
CA THR A 69 7.35 -0.56 -17.45
C THR A 69 7.67 0.57 -18.43
N ARG A 70 8.51 0.31 -19.44
CA ARG A 70 8.77 1.29 -20.51
C ARG A 70 7.49 1.78 -21.20
N LYS A 71 6.45 0.94 -21.28
CA LYS A 71 5.16 1.25 -21.91
C LYS A 71 4.25 2.13 -21.05
N THR A 72 4.45 2.14 -19.74
CA THR A 72 3.54 2.79 -18.79
C THR A 72 4.08 4.11 -18.26
N VAL A 73 5.37 4.43 -18.49
CA VAL A 73 5.96 5.73 -18.14
C VAL A 73 5.10 6.88 -18.67
N GLY A 74 4.79 7.84 -17.80
CA GLY A 74 3.98 9.02 -18.09
C GLY A 74 2.47 8.85 -17.91
N LYS A 75 1.96 7.61 -17.74
CA LYS A 75 0.55 7.36 -17.39
C LYS A 75 0.32 7.49 -15.87
N TYR A 76 -0.89 7.85 -15.44
CA TYR A 76 -1.20 7.85 -14.00
C TYR A 76 -1.12 6.44 -13.43
N LYS A 77 -0.57 6.31 -12.22
CA LYS A 77 -0.39 5.01 -11.59
C LYS A 77 -1.73 4.29 -11.37
N VAL A 78 -2.75 5.03 -10.91
CA VAL A 78 -4.09 4.48 -10.68
C VAL A 78 -4.76 4.00 -11.98
N ASP A 79 -4.54 4.68 -13.12
CA ASP A 79 -5.07 4.24 -14.42
C ASP A 79 -4.44 2.89 -14.81
N VAL A 80 -3.11 2.81 -14.76
CA VAL A 80 -2.36 1.60 -15.12
C VAL A 80 -2.73 0.43 -14.19
N MET A 81 -2.92 0.70 -12.89
CA MET A 81 -3.31 -0.33 -11.95
C MET A 81 -4.75 -0.79 -12.15
N LYS A 82 -5.68 0.11 -12.49
CA LYS A 82 -7.05 -0.25 -12.86
C LYS A 82 -7.09 -1.18 -14.06
N ASP A 83 -6.41 -0.82 -15.15
CA ASP A 83 -6.33 -1.67 -16.34
C ASP A 83 -5.79 -3.07 -15.99
N ARG A 84 -4.75 -3.10 -15.16
CA ARG A 84 -4.13 -4.35 -14.69
C ARG A 84 -5.06 -5.20 -13.81
N ILE A 85 -5.88 -4.59 -12.94
CA ILE A 85 -6.87 -5.34 -12.15
C ILE A 85 -7.89 -5.98 -13.09
N LEU A 86 -8.39 -5.24 -14.08
CA LEU A 86 -9.41 -5.73 -15.00
C LEU A 86 -8.88 -6.83 -15.93
N GLU A 87 -7.57 -6.87 -16.22
CA GLU A 87 -6.92 -8.01 -16.88
C GLU A 87 -6.88 -9.27 -15.99
N ILE A 88 -6.89 -9.12 -14.66
CA ILE A 88 -6.85 -10.23 -13.69
C ILE A 88 -8.27 -10.69 -13.32
N ASN A 89 -9.16 -9.73 -13.08
CA ASN A 89 -10.54 -9.94 -12.68
C ASN A 89 -11.45 -8.94 -13.43
N PRO A 90 -12.04 -9.33 -14.57
CA PRO A 90 -12.89 -8.45 -15.37
C PRO A 90 -14.14 -7.96 -14.64
N ASP A 91 -14.59 -8.70 -13.62
CA ASP A 91 -15.79 -8.39 -12.84
C ASP A 91 -15.49 -7.45 -11.66
N ALA A 92 -14.23 -7.06 -11.44
CA ALA A 92 -13.88 -6.16 -10.34
C ALA A 92 -14.37 -4.72 -10.61
N ASP A 93 -14.97 -4.12 -9.59
CA ASP A 93 -15.26 -2.68 -9.59
C ASP A 93 -14.04 -1.90 -9.12
N VAL A 94 -13.61 -0.91 -9.89
CA VAL A 94 -12.39 -0.14 -9.62
C VAL A 94 -12.66 1.35 -9.75
N GLU A 95 -12.77 1.98 -8.60
CA GLU A 95 -12.77 3.43 -8.46
C GLU A 95 -11.32 3.94 -8.36
N ILE A 96 -11.04 5.03 -9.09
CA ILE A 96 -9.73 5.68 -9.05
C ILE A 96 -9.86 7.14 -8.59
N ARG A 97 -8.99 7.55 -7.68
CA ARG A 97 -8.89 8.91 -7.15
C ARG A 97 -7.49 9.45 -7.46
N LYS A 98 -7.41 10.29 -8.49
CA LYS A 98 -6.15 10.95 -8.94
C LYS A 98 -5.82 12.15 -8.08
N CYS A 99 -5.69 11.96 -6.78
CA CYS A 99 -5.40 13.03 -5.85
C CYS A 99 -4.39 12.59 -4.79
N PHE A 100 -3.71 13.58 -4.22
CA PHE A 100 -2.91 13.38 -3.04
C PHE A 100 -3.81 13.49 -1.82
N TYR A 101 -3.93 12.40 -1.06
CA TYR A 101 -4.78 12.36 0.12
C TYR A 101 -4.18 13.19 1.26
N LEU A 102 -4.94 14.15 1.76
CA LEU A 102 -4.59 15.01 2.88
C LEU A 102 -5.87 15.38 3.68
N PRO A 103 -5.73 15.92 4.91
CA PRO A 103 -6.88 16.32 5.71
C PRO A 103 -7.88 17.23 4.98
N GLU A 104 -7.42 18.08 4.05
CA GLU A 104 -8.26 19.04 3.35
C GLU A 104 -9.27 18.36 2.41
N ASN A 105 -8.93 17.22 1.80
CA ASN A 105 -9.82 16.46 0.91
C ASN A 105 -10.36 15.16 1.55
N ALA A 106 -10.05 14.91 2.82
CA ALA A 106 -10.46 13.69 3.51
C ALA A 106 -11.99 13.49 3.57
N HIS A 107 -12.76 14.57 3.48
CA HIS A 107 -14.23 14.54 3.46
C HIS A 107 -14.84 13.96 2.18
N GLU A 108 -14.04 13.84 1.10
CA GLU A 108 -14.50 13.27 -0.17
C GLU A 108 -14.48 11.74 -0.20
N PHE A 109 -13.98 11.11 0.87
CA PHE A 109 -13.78 9.67 0.96
C PHE A 109 -14.74 9.08 1.99
N PRO A 110 -15.76 8.32 1.57
CA PRO A 110 -16.71 7.68 2.48
C PRO A 110 -16.07 6.41 3.08
N PHE A 111 -15.32 6.57 4.18
CA PHE A 111 -14.60 5.45 4.81
C PHE A 111 -15.54 4.33 5.26
N GLU A 112 -16.76 4.66 5.64
CA GLU A 112 -17.83 3.74 6.03
C GLU A 112 -18.27 2.76 4.94
N GLU A 113 -17.98 3.04 3.67
CA GLU A 113 -18.25 2.11 2.56
C GLU A 113 -17.17 1.04 2.41
N TYR A 114 -16.04 1.17 3.09
CA TYR A 114 -14.90 0.28 2.89
C TYR A 114 -14.96 -0.89 3.87
N SER A 115 -14.70 -2.09 3.36
CA SER A 115 -14.50 -3.28 4.19
C SER A 115 -13.11 -3.27 4.83
N TYR A 116 -12.13 -2.63 4.19
CA TYR A 116 -10.76 -2.52 4.69
C TYR A 116 -10.01 -1.32 4.10
N VAL A 117 -9.11 -0.73 4.89
CA VAL A 117 -8.21 0.34 4.43
C VAL A 117 -6.75 -0.08 4.50
N VAL A 118 -6.01 0.14 3.42
CA VAL A 118 -4.56 -0.04 3.35
C VAL A 118 -3.87 1.29 3.17
N ASP A 119 -3.02 1.63 4.14
CA ASP A 119 -2.13 2.79 4.07
C ASP A 119 -0.73 2.38 3.58
N ALA A 120 -0.42 2.75 2.33
CA ALA A 120 0.89 2.59 1.71
C ALA A 120 1.51 3.94 1.28
N VAL A 121 1.05 5.07 1.84
CA VAL A 121 1.63 6.40 1.54
C VAL A 121 2.94 6.61 2.30
N ASP A 122 3.74 7.58 1.88
CA ASP A 122 5.03 7.93 2.53
C ASP A 122 4.94 9.19 3.41
N THR A 123 3.80 9.89 3.41
CA THR A 123 3.62 11.17 4.09
C THR A 123 2.92 11.00 5.42
N VAL A 124 3.57 11.43 6.51
CA VAL A 124 3.08 11.29 7.90
C VAL A 124 1.68 11.88 8.10
N THR A 125 1.43 13.10 7.62
CA THR A 125 0.13 13.77 7.75
C THR A 125 -1.00 12.95 7.14
N ALA A 126 -0.79 12.46 5.91
CA ALA A 126 -1.75 11.62 5.21
C ALA A 126 -1.99 10.30 5.96
N LYS A 127 -0.93 9.62 6.42
CA LYS A 127 -1.07 8.39 7.22
C LYS A 127 -1.95 8.58 8.44
N ILE A 128 -1.68 9.64 9.21
CA ILE A 128 -2.43 9.94 10.43
C ILE A 128 -3.91 10.15 10.10
N GLU A 129 -4.21 10.93 9.06
CA GLU A 129 -5.59 11.20 8.67
C GLU A 129 -6.32 9.92 8.24
N ILE A 130 -5.70 9.06 7.41
CA ILE A 130 -6.25 7.77 7.00
C ILE A 130 -6.62 6.93 8.24
N ILE A 131 -5.72 6.85 9.21
CA ILE A 131 -5.93 6.06 10.44
C ILE A 131 -7.05 6.65 11.29
N MET A 132 -7.11 7.98 11.42
CA MET A 132 -8.17 8.65 12.18
C MET A 132 -9.54 8.45 11.54
N ARG A 133 -9.64 8.55 10.21
CA ARG A 133 -10.88 8.36 9.46
C ARG A 133 -11.37 6.93 9.48
N ALA A 134 -10.49 5.97 9.21
CA ALA A 134 -10.83 4.55 9.30
C ALA A 134 -11.33 4.19 10.70
N ARG A 135 -10.67 4.70 11.75
CA ARG A 135 -11.13 4.49 13.13
C ARG A 135 -12.48 5.14 13.42
N ALA A 136 -12.72 6.35 12.92
CA ALA A 136 -13.99 7.05 13.12
C ALA A 136 -15.16 6.32 12.43
N ALA A 137 -14.89 5.64 11.32
CA ALA A 137 -15.84 4.82 10.57
C ALA A 137 -15.93 3.36 11.07
N ASP A 138 -15.18 2.98 12.11
CA ASP A 138 -15.03 1.59 12.60
C ASP A 138 -14.58 0.59 11.53
N VAL A 139 -13.75 1.05 10.58
CA VAL A 139 -13.20 0.23 9.50
C VAL A 139 -11.78 -0.21 9.83
N PRO A 140 -11.44 -1.49 9.65
CA PRO A 140 -10.09 -1.97 9.91
C PRO A 140 -9.08 -1.33 8.95
N VAL A 141 -7.93 -0.95 9.52
CA VAL A 141 -6.84 -0.31 8.78
C VAL A 141 -5.50 -0.96 9.11
N ILE A 142 -4.71 -1.19 8.06
CA ILE A 142 -3.32 -1.65 8.15
C ILE A 142 -2.39 -0.66 7.46
N SER A 143 -1.25 -0.36 8.07
CA SER A 143 -0.30 0.62 7.54
C SER A 143 1.09 0.04 7.32
N CYS A 144 1.69 0.34 6.17
CA CYS A 144 3.09 0.07 5.91
C CYS A 144 3.97 1.17 6.50
N MET A 145 5.00 0.77 7.23
CA MET A 145 6.07 1.66 7.68
C MET A 145 7.18 1.75 6.62
N GLY A 146 8.36 2.27 6.98
CA GLY A 146 9.44 2.51 6.02
C GLY A 146 10.00 1.22 5.38
N ALA A 147 9.87 1.13 4.05
CA ALA A 147 10.43 0.06 3.21
C ALA A 147 11.61 0.51 2.32
N GLY A 148 11.92 1.80 2.28
CA GLY A 148 13.11 2.31 1.60
C GLY A 148 14.38 2.03 2.40
N ASN A 149 15.53 2.13 1.72
CA ASN A 149 16.87 2.01 2.31
C ASN A 149 17.12 0.66 2.99
N LYS A 150 16.62 -0.42 2.41
CA LYS A 150 16.63 -1.77 2.98
C LYS A 150 16.98 -2.79 1.92
N LEU A 151 17.60 -3.88 2.35
CA LEU A 151 18.11 -4.96 1.51
C LEU A 151 17.62 -6.34 1.94
N ASP A 152 16.98 -6.48 3.11
CA ASP A 152 16.45 -7.74 3.60
C ASP A 152 14.91 -7.73 3.64
N ALA A 153 14.31 -8.40 2.66
CA ALA A 153 12.86 -8.57 2.60
C ALA A 153 12.31 -9.51 3.70
N SER A 154 13.12 -10.43 4.21
CA SER A 154 12.68 -11.41 5.21
C SER A 154 12.53 -10.80 6.61
N ALA A 155 13.16 -9.65 6.84
CA ALA A 155 13.09 -8.92 8.11
C ALA A 155 11.73 -8.23 8.36
N PHE A 156 10.79 -8.27 7.41
CA PHE A 156 9.45 -7.70 7.59
C PHE A 156 8.56 -8.59 8.46
N GLN A 157 7.79 -7.95 9.33
CA GLN A 157 6.82 -8.60 10.19
C GLN A 157 5.61 -7.71 10.45
N VAL A 158 4.52 -8.35 10.89
CA VAL A 158 3.28 -7.70 11.32
C VAL A 158 3.35 -7.49 12.82
N ALA A 159 3.07 -6.27 13.29
CA ALA A 159 3.02 -5.96 14.71
C ALA A 159 2.04 -4.84 15.00
N ASP A 160 1.76 -4.62 16.29
CA ASP A 160 1.18 -3.35 16.73
C ASP A 160 2.22 -2.23 16.60
N ILE A 161 1.79 -1.03 16.18
CA ILE A 161 2.66 0.14 15.99
C ILE A 161 3.54 0.43 17.21
N TYR A 162 3.07 0.19 18.44
CA TYR A 162 3.83 0.46 19.66
C TYR A 162 4.92 -0.58 19.95
N LYS A 163 4.90 -1.73 19.28
CA LYS A 163 5.94 -2.77 19.38
C LYS A 163 7.06 -2.60 18.35
N THR A 164 6.93 -1.65 17.42
CA THR A 164 7.88 -1.48 16.32
C THR A 164 9.25 -0.93 16.76
N LYS A 165 10.32 -1.45 16.16
CA LYS A 165 11.73 -1.07 16.39
C LYS A 165 12.42 -0.68 15.08
N MET A 166 13.58 -0.05 15.15
CA MET A 166 14.48 0.23 14.01
C MET A 166 13.90 1.00 12.81
N CYS A 167 12.68 1.53 12.91
CA CYS A 167 12.00 2.26 11.84
C CYS A 167 11.77 3.75 12.22
N PRO A 168 12.44 4.71 11.54
CA PRO A 168 12.25 6.14 11.79
C PRO A 168 10.81 6.62 11.58
N LEU A 169 10.15 6.15 10.52
CA LEU A 169 8.75 6.48 10.24
C LEU A 169 7.84 5.99 11.37
N ALA A 170 8.02 4.73 11.81
CA ALA A 170 7.23 4.17 12.91
C ALA A 170 7.45 4.94 14.22
N LYS A 171 8.67 5.43 14.49
CA LYS A 171 8.97 6.28 15.65
C LYS A 171 8.14 7.56 15.65
N VAL A 172 8.04 8.23 14.50
CA VAL A 172 7.21 9.44 14.35
C VAL A 172 5.72 9.08 14.52
N MET A 173 5.26 8.04 13.83
CA MET A 173 3.86 7.58 13.92
C MET A 173 3.46 7.24 15.35
N ARG A 174 4.28 6.51 16.13
CA ARG A 174 3.97 6.20 17.53
C ARG A 174 3.72 7.46 18.37
N ARG A 175 4.54 8.49 18.20
CA ARG A 175 4.39 9.76 18.93
C ARG A 175 3.07 10.44 18.56
N GLU A 176 2.81 10.56 17.26
CA GLU A 176 1.62 11.27 16.74
C GLU A 176 0.31 10.54 17.07
N LEU A 177 0.31 9.21 16.97
CA LEU A 177 -0.84 8.36 17.28
C LEU A 177 -1.14 8.34 18.78
N LYS A 178 -0.10 8.32 19.63
CA LYS A 178 -0.27 8.41 21.09
C LYS A 178 -0.88 9.75 21.50
N ALA A 179 -0.43 10.85 20.89
CA ALA A 179 -0.99 12.18 21.15
C ALA A 179 -2.48 12.30 20.78
N ARG A 180 -2.96 11.47 19.84
CA ARG A 180 -4.36 11.43 19.38
C ARG A 180 -5.18 10.31 20.04
N GLY A 181 -4.64 9.63 21.06
CA GLY A 181 -5.36 8.59 21.78
C GLY A 181 -5.62 7.30 20.97
N ILE A 182 -4.82 7.02 19.94
CA ILE A 182 -4.86 5.75 19.20
C ILE A 182 -4.18 4.67 20.05
N LYS A 183 -4.94 3.64 20.47
CA LYS A 183 -4.44 2.60 21.39
C LYS A 183 -3.69 1.47 20.69
N LYS A 184 -4.07 1.16 19.45
CA LYS A 184 -3.47 0.10 18.64
C LYS A 184 -3.54 0.47 17.16
N LEU A 185 -2.62 -0.06 16.37
CA LEU A 185 -2.64 -0.01 14.91
C LEU A 185 -1.84 -1.19 14.37
N LYS A 186 -2.45 -2.02 13.52
CA LYS A 186 -1.77 -3.10 12.84
C LYS A 186 -0.85 -2.51 11.76
N VAL A 187 0.43 -2.86 11.80
CA VAL A 187 1.41 -2.34 10.84
C VAL A 187 2.34 -3.43 10.32
N VAL A 188 2.84 -3.22 9.10
CA VAL A 188 3.97 -3.97 8.55
C VAL A 188 5.21 -3.10 8.62
N TYR A 189 6.24 -3.61 9.26
CA TYR A 189 7.54 -2.94 9.40
C TYR A 189 8.67 -3.96 9.35
N SER A 190 9.90 -3.50 9.16
CA SER A 190 11.07 -4.38 9.25
C SER A 190 12.03 -3.91 10.34
N GLU A 191 12.66 -4.87 11.02
CA GLU A 191 13.68 -4.65 12.05
C GLU A 191 15.07 -4.38 11.46
N GLU A 192 15.23 -4.52 10.15
CA GLU A 192 16.46 -4.17 9.45
C GLU A 192 16.78 -2.69 9.67
N LYS A 193 18.02 -2.42 10.09
CA LYS A 193 18.54 -1.06 10.19
C LYS A 193 18.65 -0.46 8.77
N PRO A 194 18.00 0.69 8.48
CA PRO A 194 18.11 1.29 7.16
C PRO A 194 19.55 1.63 6.78
N VAL A 195 19.94 1.29 5.56
CA VAL A 195 21.22 1.61 4.96
C VAL A 195 21.23 3.06 4.51
N ARG A 196 22.32 3.80 4.77
CA ARG A 196 22.46 5.15 4.22
C ARG A 196 22.70 5.04 2.72
N PRO A 197 21.90 5.68 1.85
CA PRO A 197 22.17 5.72 0.42
C PRO A 197 23.57 6.28 0.14
N LEU A 198 24.23 5.74 -0.88
CA LEU A 198 25.47 6.33 -1.39
C LEU A 198 25.16 7.70 -2.00
N GLU A 199 25.99 8.68 -1.68
CA GLU A 199 25.93 10.01 -2.31
C GLU A 199 26.66 9.94 -3.65
N ASP A 200 25.91 9.64 -4.71
CA ASP A 200 26.39 9.67 -6.09
C ASP A 200 25.58 10.68 -6.90
N MET A 201 26.25 11.77 -7.31
CA MET A 201 25.63 12.87 -8.03
C MET A 201 25.21 12.48 -9.46
N SER A 202 25.86 11.48 -10.07
CA SER A 202 25.58 11.06 -11.45
C SER A 202 24.21 10.41 -11.62
N ILE A 203 23.70 9.77 -10.57
CA ILE A 203 22.41 9.08 -10.54
C ILE A 203 21.35 9.83 -9.73
N SER A 204 21.67 11.06 -9.29
CA SER A 204 20.77 11.85 -8.45
C SER A 204 19.70 12.54 -9.28
N CYS A 205 18.43 12.27 -8.98
CA CYS A 205 17.30 12.99 -9.57
C CYS A 205 17.24 14.47 -9.16
N ARG A 206 18.16 14.95 -8.30
CA ARG A 206 18.27 16.38 -7.95
C ARG A 206 18.78 17.25 -9.10
N GLN A 207 19.75 16.75 -9.86
CA GLN A 207 20.33 17.48 -10.99
C GLN A 207 19.82 16.94 -12.33
N HIS A 208 19.41 15.67 -12.39
CA HIS A 208 18.90 15.01 -13.58
C HIS A 208 17.48 14.48 -13.37
N CYS A 209 16.54 15.38 -13.08
CA CYS A 209 15.14 15.00 -12.85
C CYS A 209 14.50 14.52 -14.17
N VAL A 210 14.10 13.24 -14.20
CA VAL A 210 13.43 12.59 -15.34
C VAL A 210 11.94 12.33 -15.06
N CYS A 211 11.36 13.02 -14.07
CA CYS A 211 9.94 12.90 -13.76
C CYS A 211 9.08 13.36 -14.96
N PRO A 212 7.94 12.70 -15.22
CA PRO A 212 7.02 13.12 -16.28
C PRO A 212 6.57 14.59 -16.15
N PRO A 213 6.24 15.27 -17.26
CA PRO A 213 5.67 16.61 -17.22
C PRO A 213 4.37 16.66 -16.39
N GLY A 214 4.24 17.71 -15.58
CA GLY A 214 3.10 17.91 -14.68
C GLY A 214 3.19 17.15 -13.34
N THR A 215 4.29 16.45 -13.03
CA THR A 215 4.51 15.90 -11.69
C THR A 215 4.58 17.03 -10.65
N ALA A 216 3.60 17.07 -9.74
CA ALA A 216 3.48 18.11 -8.73
C ALA A 216 4.64 18.09 -7.72
N ARG A 217 5.06 16.89 -7.28
CA ARG A 217 6.08 16.72 -6.23
C ARG A 217 7.35 16.11 -6.80
N LYS A 218 8.28 16.99 -7.20
CA LYS A 218 9.54 16.60 -7.86
C LYS A 218 10.57 16.05 -6.87
N CYS A 219 11.38 15.11 -7.33
CA CYS A 219 12.52 14.57 -6.56
C CYS A 219 13.52 15.65 -6.13
N THR A 220 13.60 16.76 -6.86
CA THR A 220 14.46 17.92 -6.57
C THR A 220 14.13 18.62 -5.25
N GLN A 221 12.89 18.49 -4.76
CA GLN A 221 12.44 19.13 -3.52
C GLN A 221 12.65 18.24 -2.28
N ARG A 222 13.09 16.98 -2.44
CA ARG A 222 13.28 16.05 -1.32
C ARG A 222 14.70 16.14 -0.74
N ARG A 223 14.80 16.19 0.59
CA ARG A 223 16.07 16.26 1.34
C ARG A 223 16.90 14.97 1.29
N ASP A 224 16.30 13.83 1.02
CA ASP A 224 17.00 12.60 0.63
C ASP A 224 16.05 11.76 -0.23
N ILE A 225 16.58 11.15 -1.30
CA ILE A 225 15.82 10.20 -2.12
C ILE A 225 16.17 8.81 -1.58
N PRO A 226 15.20 8.06 -1.03
CA PRO A 226 15.49 6.74 -0.50
C PRO A 226 15.89 5.80 -1.64
N GLY A 227 16.99 5.06 -1.42
CA GLY A 227 17.35 3.90 -2.23
C GLY A 227 16.32 2.80 -2.07
N SER A 228 16.18 1.95 -3.09
CA SER A 228 15.22 0.86 -3.06
C SER A 228 15.59 -0.22 -4.06
N ILE A 229 15.15 -1.44 -3.79
CA ILE A 229 15.40 -2.64 -4.58
C ILE A 229 14.07 -3.37 -4.83
N ALA A 230 14.01 -4.17 -5.90
CA ALA A 230 12.75 -4.71 -6.41
C ALA A 230 11.96 -5.56 -5.39
N PHE A 231 12.65 -6.34 -4.57
CA PHE A 231 12.03 -7.36 -3.72
C PHE A 231 11.63 -6.87 -2.32
N VAL A 232 12.21 -5.78 -1.82
CA VAL A 232 11.95 -5.32 -0.44
C VAL A 232 10.56 -4.67 -0.28
N PRO A 233 10.19 -3.63 -1.06
CA PRO A 233 8.85 -3.03 -0.96
C PRO A 233 7.75 -3.98 -1.39
N SER A 234 8.03 -4.85 -2.36
CA SER A 234 7.05 -5.82 -2.87
C SER A 234 6.69 -6.85 -1.81
N VAL A 235 7.66 -7.42 -1.09
CA VAL A 235 7.39 -8.33 0.03
C VAL A 235 6.58 -7.64 1.14
N ALA A 236 6.88 -6.38 1.47
CA ALA A 236 6.04 -5.62 2.40
C ALA A 236 4.58 -5.51 1.91
N GLY A 237 4.37 -5.27 0.61
CA GLY A 237 3.05 -5.25 -0.01
C GLY A 237 2.33 -6.60 0.03
N LEU A 238 3.05 -7.69 -0.22
CA LEU A 238 2.50 -9.05 -0.14
C LEU A 238 2.11 -9.43 1.30
N ILE A 239 2.90 -9.04 2.30
CA ILE A 239 2.55 -9.25 3.72
C ILE A 239 1.30 -8.45 4.09
N LEU A 240 1.20 -7.18 3.68
CA LEU A 240 0.00 -6.37 3.89
C LEU A 240 -1.24 -7.03 3.28
N ALA A 241 -1.20 -7.43 2.01
CA ALA A 241 -2.32 -8.09 1.35
C ALA A 241 -2.72 -9.39 2.05
N GLY A 242 -1.73 -10.19 2.49
CA GLY A 242 -1.99 -11.40 3.25
C GLY A 242 -2.75 -11.15 4.56
N GLU A 243 -2.44 -10.06 5.28
CA GLU A 243 -3.18 -9.68 6.48
C GLU A 243 -4.59 -9.18 6.17
N VAL A 244 -4.76 -8.41 5.09
CA VAL A 244 -6.10 -7.95 4.65
C VAL A 244 -7.00 -9.15 4.33
N VAL A 245 -6.49 -10.12 3.56
CA VAL A 245 -7.25 -11.34 3.21
C VAL A 245 -7.61 -12.13 4.48
N LYS A 246 -6.67 -12.30 5.42
CA LYS A 246 -6.96 -12.98 6.69
C LYS A 246 -8.03 -12.28 7.52
N ASP A 247 -8.01 -10.95 7.55
CA ASP A 247 -8.97 -10.18 8.35
C ASP A 247 -10.37 -10.15 7.70
N LEU A 248 -10.46 -10.21 6.36
CA LEU A 248 -11.73 -10.25 5.64
C LEU A 248 -12.39 -11.63 5.64
N THR A 249 -11.59 -12.69 5.80
CA THR A 249 -12.05 -14.08 5.74
C THR A 249 -12.26 -14.68 7.13
N ILE A 250 -13.18 -15.64 7.23
CA ILE A 250 -13.38 -16.44 8.44
C ILE A 250 -12.27 -17.47 8.53
N ASN A 251 -11.65 -17.54 9.70
CA ASN A 251 -10.52 -18.41 9.96
C ASN A 251 -10.98 -19.86 10.16
N GLN A 252 -10.93 -20.69 9.11
CA GLN A 252 -11.15 -22.13 9.24
C GLN A 252 -9.96 -22.86 9.92
N TYR A 253 -8.82 -22.17 10.13
CA TYR A 253 -7.57 -22.75 10.63
C TYR A 253 -7.07 -22.16 11.97
N GLY A 254 -7.89 -21.40 12.70
CA GLY A 254 -7.59 -20.98 14.08
C GLY A 254 -6.37 -20.06 14.27
N ARG A 255 -5.96 -19.27 13.26
CA ARG A 255 -4.86 -18.29 13.39
C ARG A 255 -5.35 -16.85 13.29
N GLY A 256 -6.13 -16.41 14.27
CA GLY A 256 -6.67 -15.05 14.39
C GLY A 256 -7.74 -15.02 15.47
N THR A 257 -7.68 -14.05 16.35
CA THR A 257 -8.33 -14.00 17.68
C THR A 257 -9.84 -14.19 17.65
N GLU A 258 -10.33 -15.13 18.46
CA GLU A 258 -11.59 -14.98 19.19
C GLU A 258 -11.65 -13.64 19.94
#